data_AF-A0A357M658-F1
#
_entry.id   AF-A0A357M658-F1
#
_cell.length_a   1.000
_cell.length_b   1.000
_cell.length_c   1.000
_cell.angle_alpha   90.00
_cell.angle_beta   90.00
_cell.angle_gamma   90.00
#
_symmetry.space_group_name_H-M   'P 1'
#
loop_
_entity.id
_entity.type
_entity.pdbx_description
1 polymer ?
#
loop_
_entity_poly.entity_id
_entity_poly.type
_entity_poly.pdbx_seq_one_letter_code
_entity_poly.pdbx_strand_id
1 'polypeptide(L)'
;MIMGSSFGAIQALWMGYQHPETFSSIGALSPATWVGNGRMLEELAKESGKPALKIWLDMGVAEGMPIDPLVNVLKSKGFVLGKDLFFQMDPLGTHEEKSW
;
A
#
# COMPACT_ATOMS: atom_id res chain seq x y z
N MET A 1 -4.93 -1.54 -13.66
CA MET A 1 -4.21 -0.90 -12.54
C MET A 1 -5.20 -0.06 -11.77
N ILE A 2 -5.07 0.00 -10.45
CA ILE A 2 -5.77 0.96 -9.59
C ILE A 2 -4.75 1.72 -8.77
N MET A 3 -5.00 3.01 -8.52
CA MET A 3 -4.13 3.79 -7.66
C MET A 3 -4.91 4.81 -6.84
N GLY A 4 -4.32 5.24 -5.74
CA GLY A 4 -4.82 6.34 -4.94
C GLY A 4 -3.77 6.86 -3.97
N SER A 5 -4.03 8.03 -3.41
CA SER A 5 -3.21 8.65 -2.37
C SER A 5 -3.97 8.75 -1.04
N SER A 6 -3.26 8.81 0.09
CA SER A 6 -3.86 9.02 1.42
C SER A 6 -4.97 8.00 1.72
N PHE A 7 -6.22 8.43 1.91
CA PHE A 7 -7.35 7.52 2.06
C PHE A 7 -7.64 6.70 0.79
N GLY A 8 -7.44 7.28 -0.39
CA GLY A 8 -7.58 6.59 -1.67
C GLY A 8 -6.56 5.46 -1.84
N ALA A 9 -5.36 5.58 -1.27
CA ALA A 9 -4.34 4.53 -1.30
C ALA A 9 -4.80 3.25 -0.59
N ILE A 10 -5.42 3.38 0.59
CA ILE A 10 -5.93 2.21 1.32
C ILE A 10 -7.17 1.59 0.64
N GLN A 11 -7.97 2.40 -0.06
CA GLN A 11 -9.06 1.90 -0.91
C GLN A 11 -8.53 1.15 -2.14
N ALA A 12 -7.52 1.70 -2.82
CA ALA A 12 -6.87 1.07 -3.97
C ALA A 12 -6.22 -0.28 -3.59
N LEU A 13 -5.57 -0.34 -2.42
CA LEU A 13 -5.04 -1.57 -1.87
C LEU A 13 -6.13 -2.62 -1.64
N TRP A 14 -7.23 -2.26 -0.97
CA TRP A 14 -8.34 -3.17 -0.74
C TRP A 14 -8.97 -3.65 -2.05
N MET A 15 -9.34 -2.74 -2.95
CA MET A 15 -9.95 -3.07 -4.24
C MET A 15 -9.05 -3.94 -5.11
N GLY A 16 -7.76 -3.61 -5.21
CA GLY A 16 -6.83 -4.39 -6.02
C GLY A 16 -6.57 -5.78 -5.46
N TYR A 17 -6.51 -5.93 -4.14
CA TYR A 17 -6.32 -7.23 -3.49
C TYR A 17 -7.55 -8.13 -3.65
N GLN A 18 -8.76 -7.56 -3.53
CA GLN A 18 -10.02 -8.30 -3.65
C GLN A 18 -10.42 -8.62 -5.09
N HIS A 19 -9.97 -7.84 -6.06
CA HIS A 19 -10.34 -7.97 -7.47
C HIS A 19 -9.13 -8.15 -8.41
N PRO A 20 -8.28 -9.17 -8.19
CA PRO A 20 -7.10 -9.40 -9.01
C PRO A 20 -7.41 -9.78 -10.47
N GLU A 21 -8.64 -10.22 -10.76
CA GLU A 21 -9.15 -10.44 -12.11
C GLU A 21 -9.38 -9.14 -12.88
N THR A 22 -9.59 -8.03 -12.16
CA THR A 22 -9.84 -6.70 -12.73
C THR A 22 -8.58 -5.84 -12.71
N PHE A 23 -7.86 -5.85 -11.59
CA PHE A 23 -6.66 -5.04 -11.40
C PHE A 23 -5.43 -5.92 -11.24
N SER A 24 -4.50 -5.84 -12.20
CA SER A 24 -3.21 -6.55 -12.13
C SER A 24 -2.13 -5.82 -11.30
N SER A 25 -2.41 -4.60 -10.85
CA SER A 25 -1.44 -3.72 -10.18
C SER A 25 -2.09 -2.63 -9.34
N ILE A 26 -1.41 -2.27 -8.25
CA ILE A 26 -1.82 -1.25 -7.27
C ILE A 26 -0.72 -0.19 -7.14
N GLY A 27 -1.07 1.09 -7.16
CA GLY A 27 -0.23 2.20 -6.68
C GLY A 27 -0.84 2.83 -5.44
N ALA A 28 -0.11 2.86 -4.33
CA ALA A 28 -0.62 3.40 -3.08
C ALA A 28 0.37 4.45 -2.54
N LEU A 29 -0.02 5.71 -2.67
CA LEU A 29 0.80 6.88 -2.34
C LEU A 29 0.41 7.40 -0.96
N SER A 30 1.36 7.60 -0.07
CA SER A 30 1.12 8.00 1.33
C SER A 30 -0.05 7.26 2.00
N PRO A 31 -0.06 5.91 2.07
CA PRO A 31 -1.24 5.17 2.52
C PRO A 31 -1.68 5.52 3.94
N ALA A 32 -2.92 5.99 4.10
CA ALA A 32 -3.48 6.41 5.39
C ALA A 32 -3.88 5.23 6.30
N THR A 33 -2.92 4.38 6.65
CA THR A 33 -3.14 3.11 7.37
C THR A 33 -3.70 3.29 8.78
N TRP A 34 -3.59 4.48 9.38
CA TRP A 34 -4.18 4.81 10.69
C TRP A 34 -5.70 4.94 10.66
N VAL A 35 -6.30 5.16 9.48
CA VAL A 35 -7.75 5.36 9.36
C VAL A 35 -8.51 4.12 9.85
N GLY A 36 -9.57 4.36 10.63
CA GLY A 36 -10.36 3.29 11.22
C GLY A 36 -9.56 2.45 12.23
N ASN A 37 -8.61 3.07 12.95
CA ASN A 37 -7.75 2.42 13.94
C ASN A 37 -6.93 1.25 13.38
N GLY A 38 -6.40 1.39 12.17
CA GLY A 38 -5.58 0.32 11.57
C GLY A 38 -6.38 -0.80 10.91
N ARG A 39 -7.71 -0.67 10.81
CA ARG A 39 -8.58 -1.74 10.31
C ARG A 39 -8.14 -2.32 8.98
N MET A 40 -7.69 -1.51 8.03
CA MET A 40 -7.25 -2.02 6.73
C MET A 40 -6.07 -3.01 6.86
N LEU A 41 -5.12 -2.75 7.75
CA LEU A 41 -3.99 -3.67 8.00
C LEU A 41 -4.49 -4.98 8.62
N GLU A 42 -5.46 -4.92 9.53
CA GLU A 42 -6.06 -6.11 10.14
C GLU A 42 -6.80 -6.97 9.12
N GLU A 43 -7.61 -6.34 8.25
CA GLU A 43 -8.33 -7.05 7.19
C GLU A 43 -7.34 -7.68 6.21
N LEU A 44 -6.34 -6.91 5.74
CA LEU A 44 -5.29 -7.42 4.87
C LEU A 44 -4.55 -8.60 5.52
N ALA A 45 -4.24 -8.52 6.82
CA ALA A 45 -3.58 -9.60 7.55
C ALA A 45 -4.44 -10.88 7.65
N LYS A 46 -5.78 -10.78 7.60
CA LYS A 46 -6.70 -11.93 7.60
C LYS A 46 -6.88 -12.56 6.22
N GLU A 47 -6.58 -11.83 5.15
CA GLU A 47 -6.74 -12.36 3.78
C GLU A 47 -5.95 -13.64 3.53
N SER A 48 -6.55 -14.57 2.80
CA SER A 48 -5.89 -15.84 2.48
C SER A 48 -5.21 -15.80 1.12
N GLY A 49 -4.02 -16.39 1.04
CA GLY A 49 -3.26 -16.48 -0.20
C GLY A 49 -2.64 -15.15 -0.66
N LYS A 50 -1.92 -15.24 -1.77
CA LYS A 50 -1.28 -14.11 -2.45
C LYS A 50 -1.78 -14.01 -3.88
N PRO A 51 -2.59 -13.00 -4.23
CA PRO A 51 -3.01 -12.82 -5.61
C PRO A 51 -1.83 -12.45 -6.51
N ALA A 52 -1.94 -12.71 -7.82
CA ALA A 52 -0.92 -12.39 -8.81
C ALA A 52 -0.93 -10.89 -9.15
N LEU A 53 -0.45 -10.07 -8.22
CA LEU A 53 -0.46 -8.59 -8.29
C LEU A 53 0.94 -8.01 -8.20
N LYS A 54 1.09 -6.78 -8.70
CA LYS A 54 2.25 -5.91 -8.40
C LYS A 54 1.80 -4.71 -7.58
N ILE A 55 2.56 -4.35 -6.56
CA ILE A 55 2.22 -3.25 -5.65
C ILE A 55 3.37 -2.25 -5.64
N TRP A 56 3.06 -0.99 -5.95
CA TRP A 56 3.92 0.16 -5.71
C TRP A 56 3.43 0.90 -4.47
N LEU A 57 4.33 1.12 -3.51
CA LEU A 57 4.10 1.92 -2.32
C LEU A 57 5.12 3.06 -2.29
N ASP A 58 4.67 4.25 -1.96
CA ASP A 58 5.57 5.32 -1.52
C ASP A 58 4.97 6.17 -0.41
N MET A 59 5.85 6.92 0.26
CA MET A 59 5.49 7.86 1.30
C MET A 59 6.63 8.86 1.51
N GLY A 60 6.28 10.10 1.84
CA GLY A 60 7.25 11.11 2.23
C GLY A 60 7.84 10.84 3.61
N VAL A 61 9.15 11.05 3.77
CA VAL A 61 9.81 10.93 5.09
C VAL A 61 9.28 11.97 6.06
N ALA A 62 8.94 13.18 5.58
CA ALA A 62 8.44 14.26 6.42
C ALA A 62 6.99 14.08 6.90
N GLU A 63 6.29 13.04 6.43
CA GLU A 63 4.96 12.69 6.94
C GLU A 63 5.01 12.18 8.39
N GLY A 64 6.16 11.67 8.83
CA GLY A 64 6.37 11.24 10.23
C GLY A 64 5.56 10.02 10.67
N MET A 65 4.88 9.35 9.74
CA MET A 65 4.05 8.17 9.99
C MET A 65 4.82 6.88 9.67
N PRO A 66 4.57 5.76 10.36
CA PRO A 66 5.21 4.49 10.05
C PRO A 66 4.51 3.77 8.89
N ILE A 67 5.27 3.40 7.85
CA ILE A 67 4.78 2.55 6.74
C ILE A 67 5.22 1.08 6.89
N ASP A 68 6.21 0.80 7.73
CA ASP A 68 6.73 -0.54 7.98
C ASP A 68 5.66 -1.60 8.29
N PRO A 69 4.60 -1.31 9.08
CA PRO A 69 3.54 -2.30 9.32
C PRO A 69 2.88 -2.79 8.03
N LEU A 70 2.60 -1.89 7.07
CA LEU A 70 2.01 -2.26 5.78
C LEU A 70 2.96 -3.11 4.95
N VAL A 71 4.23 -2.69 4.84
CA VAL A 71 5.27 -3.41 4.09
C VAL A 71 5.47 -4.80 4.69
N ASN A 72 5.51 -4.93 6.01
CA ASN A 72 5.70 -6.20 6.71
C ASN A 72 4.51 -7.15 6.53
N VAL A 73 3.27 -6.64 6.57
CA VAL A 73 2.08 -7.46 6.27
C VAL A 73 2.12 -7.96 4.82
N LEU A 74 2.45 -7.11 3.85
CA LEU A 74 2.53 -7.56 2.44
C LEU A 74 3.65 -8.60 2.25
N LYS A 75 4.81 -8.42 2.88
CA LYS A 75 5.88 -9.43 2.87
C LYS A 75 5.44 -10.75 3.51
N SER A 76 4.68 -10.72 4.60
CA SER A 76 4.18 -11.94 5.25
C SER A 76 3.16 -12.70 4.39
N LYS A 77 2.48 -12.02 3.45
CA LYS A 77 1.67 -12.67 2.39
C LYS A 77 2.50 -13.30 1.28
N GLY A 78 3.82 -13.10 1.25
CA GLY A 78 4.72 -13.65 0.24
C GLY A 78 4.96 -12.74 -0.95
N PHE A 79 4.64 -11.45 -0.84
CA PHE A 79 5.17 -10.45 -1.77
C PHE A 79 6.68 -10.25 -1.51
N VAL A 80 7.43 -10.05 -2.58
CA VAL A 80 8.88 -9.99 -2.63
C VAL A 80 9.30 -8.62 -3.15
N LEU A 81 10.10 -7.92 -2.33
CA LEU A 81 10.66 -6.62 -2.69
C LEU A 81 11.45 -6.70 -3.99
N GLY A 82 11.22 -5.74 -4.89
CA GLY A 82 11.87 -5.65 -6.20
C GLY A 82 11.31 -6.61 -7.26
N LYS A 83 10.32 -7.45 -6.94
CA LYS A 83 9.67 -8.36 -7.88
C LYS A 83 8.19 -8.01 -8.08
N ASP A 84 7.43 -8.09 -7.01
CA ASP A 84 5.97 -7.84 -7.00
C ASP A 84 5.53 -6.89 -5.87
N LEU A 85 6.46 -6.47 -5.02
CA LEU A 85 6.32 -5.33 -4.12
C LEU A 85 7.46 -4.34 -4.36
N PHE A 86 7.12 -3.08 -4.55
CA PHE A 86 8.05 -1.97 -4.73
C PHE A 86 7.70 -0.93 -3.68
N PHE A 87 8.72 -0.41 -3.01
CA PHE A 87 8.56 0.50 -1.89
C PHE A 87 9.65 1.57 -1.94
N GLN A 88 9.24 2.84 -1.82
CA GLN A 88 10.14 3.99 -1.79
C GLN A 88 9.73 4.96 -0.68
N MET A 89 10.70 5.43 0.09
CA MET A 89 10.52 6.61 0.94
C MET A 89 11.10 7.81 0.21
N ASP A 90 10.30 8.86 -0.03
CA ASP A 90 10.82 10.11 -0.60
C ASP A 90 11.49 10.93 0.52
N PRO A 91 12.81 11.18 0.47
CA PRO A 91 13.52 11.94 1.49
C PRO A 91 13.01 13.38 1.68
N LEU A 92 12.39 13.97 0.64
CA LEU A 92 11.88 15.34 0.64
C LEU A 92 10.35 15.39 0.66
N GLY A 93 9.68 14.26 0.44
CA GLY A 93 8.23 14.18 0.32
C GLY A 93 7.50 14.52 1.63
N THR A 94 6.36 15.21 1.47
CA THR A 94 5.37 15.53 2.51
C THR A 94 4.01 14.94 2.13
N HIS A 95 2.99 15.09 2.98
CA HIS A 95 1.63 14.62 2.70
C HIS A 95 0.86 15.60 1.81
N GLU A 96 1.30 15.80 0.56
CA GLU A 96 0.71 16.75 -0.39
C GLU A 96 0.74 16.22 -1.83
N GLU A 97 -0.14 16.75 -2.69
CA GLU A 97 -0.32 16.32 -4.07
C GLU A 97 0.94 16.42 -4.94
N LYS A 98 1.87 17.32 -4.59
CA LYS A 98 3.12 17.48 -5.32
C LYS A 98 4.14 16.37 -5.02
N SER A 99 4.01 15.73 -3.86
CA SER A 99 4.90 14.64 -3.42
C SER A 99 4.43 13.27 -3.89
N TRP A 100 3.19 13.17 -4.38
CA TRP A 100 2.56 11.96 -4.93
C TRP A 100 2.81 11.84 -6.44
#